data_AF-A0A833S3Q9-F1
#
_entry.id   AF-A0A833S3Q9-F1
#
_cell.length_a   1.000
_cell.length_b   1.000
_cell.length_c   1.000
_cell.angle_alpha   90.00
_cell.angle_beta   90.00
_cell.angle_gamma   90.00
#
_symmetry.space_group_name_H-M   'P 1'
#
loop_
_entity.id
_entity.type
_entity.pdbx_description
1 polymer ?
#
loop_
_entity_poly.entity_id
_entity_poly.type
_entity_poly.pdbx_seq_one_letter_code
_entity_poly.pdbx_strand_id
1 'polypeptide(L)'
;MDQMDRDTLDSCCEEIIPKIDMIQLWPKLLQNQIFNRDDVNVRRWEQNLTEEATIRDIYLTIKTRGPHAFSGLIISLCQIGQEDLADILEERRYRLCNNRSQGDFFRNIQVLEKPLQISVRKEESFELLCVYDFRDPTLAF
;
A
#
# COMPACT_ATOMS: atom_id res chain seq x y z
N MET A 1 2.95 12.10 -2.73
CA MET A 1 2.19 10.91 -3.06
C MET A 1 2.24 10.80 -4.56
N ASP A 2 2.51 9.63 -5.10
CA ASP A 2 2.56 9.47 -6.56
C ASP A 2 1.13 9.41 -7.14
N GLN A 3 1.00 9.38 -8.47
CA GLN A 3 -0.33 9.32 -9.09
C GLN A 3 -1.01 7.96 -8.85
N MET A 4 -0.24 6.88 -8.69
CA MET A 4 -0.76 5.54 -8.48
C MET A 4 -1.43 5.40 -7.11
N ASP A 5 -0.82 5.99 -6.09
CA ASP A 5 -1.37 6.12 -4.75
C ASP A 5 -2.72 6.85 -4.77
N ARG A 6 -2.79 7.98 -5.50
CA ARG A 6 -4.00 8.79 -5.61
C ARG A 6 -5.12 8.02 -6.29
N ASP A 7 -4.82 7.38 -7.42
CA ASP A 7 -5.77 6.57 -8.18
C ASP A 7 -6.27 5.38 -7.34
N THR A 8 -5.38 4.75 -6.57
CA THR A 8 -5.72 3.69 -5.62
C THR A 8 -6.74 4.20 -4.60
N LEU A 9 -6.43 5.29 -3.91
CA LEU A 9 -7.30 5.87 -2.89
C LEU A 9 -8.67 6.24 -3.45
N ASP A 10 -8.70 6.93 -4.59
CA ASP A 10 -9.94 7.36 -5.25
C ASP A 10 -10.77 6.13 -5.67
N SER A 11 -10.15 5.05 -6.17
CA SER A 11 -10.86 3.83 -6.61
C SER A 11 -11.37 2.94 -5.46
N CYS A 12 -10.82 3.08 -4.26
CA CYS A 12 -11.19 2.29 -3.09
C CYS A 12 -12.09 3.05 -2.10
N CYS A 13 -12.36 4.34 -2.35
CA CYS A 13 -13.12 5.21 -1.45
C CYS A 13 -14.44 4.57 -1.01
N GLU A 14 -15.30 4.19 -1.95
CA GLU A 14 -16.64 3.65 -1.61
C GLU A 14 -16.59 2.28 -0.91
N GLU A 15 -15.48 1.54 -1.03
CA GLU A 15 -15.32 0.25 -0.37
C GLU A 15 -14.75 0.37 1.06
N ILE A 16 -13.84 1.33 1.28
CA ILE A 16 -13.09 1.49 2.52
C ILE A 16 -13.85 2.34 3.54
N ILE A 17 -14.47 3.44 3.09
CA ILE A 17 -15.16 4.40 3.96
C ILE A 17 -16.19 3.75 4.91
N PRO A 18 -17.04 2.79 4.49
CA PRO A 18 -18.00 2.17 5.42
C PRO A 18 -17.36 1.17 6.41
N LYS A 19 -16.11 0.72 6.19
CA LYS A 19 -15.44 -0.32 6.99
C LYS A 19 -14.39 0.24 7.95
N ILE A 20 -13.91 1.44 7.70
CA ILE A 20 -12.78 2.02 8.42
C ILE A 20 -13.20 2.46 9.83
N ASP A 21 -12.44 2.05 10.84
CA ASP A 21 -12.63 2.56 12.20
C ASP A 21 -11.84 3.87 12.35
N MET A 22 -12.48 4.97 11.96
CA MET A 22 -11.84 6.28 11.99
C MET A 22 -11.52 6.77 13.42
N ILE A 23 -12.25 6.31 14.44
CA ILE A 23 -11.98 6.68 15.84
C ILE A 23 -10.62 6.14 16.27
N GLN A 24 -10.33 4.87 15.94
CA GLN A 24 -9.04 4.25 16.25
C GLN A 24 -7.94 4.71 15.28
N LEU A 25 -8.28 4.94 14.02
CA LEU A 25 -7.32 5.31 13.00
C LEU A 25 -6.78 6.73 13.17
N TRP A 26 -7.66 7.70 13.47
CA TRP A 26 -7.32 9.12 13.56
C TRP A 26 -6.05 9.42 14.40
N PRO A 27 -5.90 8.94 15.65
CA PRO A 27 -4.68 9.17 16.42
C PRO A 27 -3.43 8.59 15.76
N LYS A 28 -3.54 7.49 15.00
CA LYS A 28 -2.43 6.90 14.25
C LYS A 28 -2.04 7.73 13.03
N LEU A 29 -3.01 8.38 12.37
CA LEU A 29 -2.71 9.28 11.25
C LEU A 29 -1.91 10.52 11.72
N LEU A 30 -2.21 11.02 12.93
CA LEU A 30 -1.42 12.08 13.56
C LEU A 30 -0.04 11.58 14.04
N GLN A 31 0.03 10.39 14.65
CA GLN A 31 1.27 9.78 15.13
C GLN A 31 2.26 9.54 13.98
N ASN A 32 1.76 9.04 12.84
CA ASN A 32 2.56 8.77 11.63
C ASN A 32 2.72 10.03 10.76
N GLN A 33 2.41 11.22 11.29
CA GLN A 33 2.65 12.53 10.66
C GLN A 33 2.00 12.71 9.29
N ILE A 34 0.87 12.04 9.03
CA ILE A 34 0.07 12.23 7.82
C ILE A 34 -0.67 13.57 7.91
N PHE A 35 -1.15 13.90 9.11
CA PHE A 35 -1.73 15.21 9.40
C PHE A 35 -0.92 15.92 10.47
N ASN A 36 -0.79 17.23 10.32
CA ASN A 36 -0.30 18.09 11.39
C ASN A 36 -1.46 18.40 12.34
N ARG A 37 -1.22 18.38 13.65
CA ARG A 37 -2.21 18.76 14.68
C ARG A 37 -2.70 20.21 14.53
N ASP A 38 -1.87 21.06 13.93
CA ASP A 38 -2.20 22.48 13.68
C ASP A 38 -2.98 22.70 12.37
N ASP A 39 -3.34 21.64 11.65
CA ASP A 39 -4.13 21.77 10.43
C ASP A 39 -5.53 22.33 10.73
N VAL A 40 -5.96 23.29 9.92
CA VAL A 40 -7.23 24.00 10.11
C VAL A 40 -8.44 23.07 10.13
N ASN A 41 -8.36 21.92 9.47
CA ASN A 41 -9.46 20.96 9.39
C ASN A 41 -9.51 19.99 10.58
N VAL A 42 -8.41 19.82 11.33
CA VAL A 42 -8.33 18.86 12.46
C VAL A 42 -9.44 19.10 13.48
N ARG A 43 -9.62 20.36 13.90
CA ARG A 43 -10.65 20.72 14.88
C ARG A 43 -12.07 20.39 14.41
N ARG A 44 -12.32 20.49 13.10
CA ARG A 44 -13.63 20.15 12.52
C ARG A 44 -13.81 18.64 12.46
N TRP A 45 -12.79 17.91 12.06
CA TRP A 45 -12.87 16.46 11.95
C TRP A 45 -13.02 15.78 13.31
N GLU A 46 -12.30 16.25 14.33
CA GLU A 46 -12.36 15.70 15.69
C GLU A 46 -13.75 15.81 16.34
N GLN A 47 -14.63 16.69 15.83
CA GLN A 47 -16.00 16.81 16.33
C GLN A 47 -16.88 15.64 15.90
N ASN A 48 -16.63 15.04 14.73
CA ASN A 48 -17.55 14.09 14.09
C ASN A 48 -16.82 12.93 13.38
N LEU A 49 -15.89 12.25 14.06
CA LEU A 49 -15.12 11.14 13.46
C LEU A 49 -15.96 9.92 13.05
N THR A 50 -17.22 9.82 13.51
CA THR A 50 -18.16 8.75 13.12
C THR A 50 -19.00 9.08 11.90
N GLU A 51 -19.03 10.35 11.48
CA GLU A 51 -19.85 10.79 10.36
C GLU A 51 -19.18 10.42 9.04
N GLU A 52 -19.87 9.71 8.16
CA GLU A 52 -19.32 9.25 6.88
C GLU A 52 -18.76 10.40 6.03
N ALA A 53 -19.40 11.57 6.05
CA ALA A 53 -18.92 12.76 5.35
C ALA A 53 -17.54 13.21 5.88
N THR A 54 -17.35 13.16 7.21
CA THR A 54 -16.08 13.50 7.86
C THR A 54 -15.02 12.45 7.59
N ILE A 55 -15.36 11.17 7.66
CA ILE A 55 -14.47 10.05 7.33
C ILE A 55 -13.99 10.18 5.88
N ARG A 56 -14.91 10.44 4.94
CA ARG A 56 -14.61 10.65 3.52
C ARG A 56 -13.71 11.86 3.31
N ASP A 57 -13.98 12.96 3.99
CA ASP A 57 -13.16 14.18 3.91
C ASP A 57 -11.72 13.92 4.41
N ILE A 58 -11.56 13.27 5.57
CA ILE A 58 -10.25 12.88 6.10
C ILE A 58 -9.53 11.98 5.07
N TYR A 59 -10.16 10.89 4.67
CA TYR A 59 -9.57 9.88 3.78
C TYR A 59 -9.12 10.50 2.45
N LEU A 60 -9.99 11.29 1.80
CA LEU A 60 -9.63 11.96 0.55
C LEU A 60 -8.55 13.02 0.76
N THR A 61 -8.48 13.65 1.93
CA THR A 61 -7.45 14.65 2.20
C THR A 61 -6.06 14.03 2.33
N ILE A 62 -5.93 12.76 2.72
CA ILE A 62 -4.64 12.03 2.78
C ILE A 62 -3.86 12.17 1.47
N LYS A 63 -4.57 12.20 0.32
CA LYS A 63 -3.93 12.27 -1.00
C LYS A 63 -3.10 13.53 -1.27
N THR A 64 -3.32 14.56 -0.45
CA THR A 64 -2.63 15.85 -0.50
C THR A 64 -1.45 15.97 0.48
N ARG A 65 -1.25 14.98 1.37
CA ARG A 65 -0.35 15.07 2.53
C ARG A 65 1.12 14.69 2.29
N GLY A 66 1.56 14.65 1.03
CA GLY A 66 2.97 14.48 0.67
C GLY A 66 3.36 13.06 0.26
N PRO A 67 4.64 12.80 -0.05
CA PRO A 67 5.17 11.54 -0.61
C PRO A 67 4.85 10.28 0.21
N HIS A 68 4.89 10.37 1.54
CA HIS A 68 4.79 9.21 2.43
C HIS A 68 3.40 8.98 3.03
N ALA A 69 2.40 9.77 2.63
CA ALA A 69 1.07 9.70 3.21
C ALA A 69 0.36 8.36 2.94
N PHE A 70 0.59 7.76 1.78
CA PHE A 70 0.01 6.45 1.44
C PHE A 70 0.59 5.35 2.31
N SER A 71 1.93 5.22 2.36
CA SER A 71 2.60 4.24 3.23
C SER A 71 2.28 4.48 4.71
N GLY A 72 2.16 5.73 5.13
CA GLY A 72 1.73 6.09 6.48
C GLY A 72 0.32 5.56 6.80
N LEU A 73 -0.62 5.69 5.85
CA LEU A 73 -1.97 5.16 6.01
C LEU A 73 -1.96 3.64 6.17
N ILE A 74 -1.21 2.92 5.33
CA ILE A 74 -1.05 1.45 5.44
C ILE A 74 -0.54 1.07 6.84
N ILE A 75 0.54 1.72 7.29
CA ILE A 75 1.10 1.48 8.63
C ILE A 75 0.04 1.77 9.72
N SER A 76 -0.70 2.87 9.60
CA SER A 76 -1.74 3.24 10.57
C SER A 76 -2.88 2.20 10.63
N LEU A 77 -3.27 1.62 9.50
CA LEU A 77 -4.29 0.57 9.41
C LEU A 77 -3.81 -0.73 10.08
N CYS A 78 -2.58 -1.16 9.81
CA CYS A 78 -1.99 -2.33 10.48
C CYS A 78 -1.89 -2.12 12.01
N GLN A 79 -1.54 -0.91 12.46
CA GLN A 79 -1.41 -0.58 13.89
C GLN A 79 -2.73 -0.68 14.67
N ILE A 80 -3.88 -0.59 14.00
CA ILE A 80 -5.20 -0.74 14.61
C ILE A 80 -5.82 -2.11 14.34
N GLY A 81 -5.08 -3.02 13.70
CA GLY A 81 -5.55 -4.37 13.37
C GLY A 81 -6.53 -4.43 12.18
N GLN A 82 -6.61 -3.38 11.36
CA GLN A 82 -7.39 -3.38 10.10
C GLN A 82 -6.48 -3.71 8.91
N GLU A 83 -5.72 -4.81 9.04
CA GLU A 83 -4.78 -5.29 8.01
C GLU A 83 -5.51 -5.68 6.72
N ASP A 84 -6.76 -6.13 6.82
CA ASP A 84 -7.62 -6.43 5.67
C ASP A 84 -7.84 -5.20 4.76
N LEU A 85 -8.01 -4.01 5.35
CA LEU A 85 -8.14 -2.76 4.58
C LEU A 85 -6.81 -2.33 3.96
N ALA A 86 -5.70 -2.57 4.66
CA ALA A 86 -4.36 -2.34 4.14
C ALA A 86 -4.08 -3.24 2.92
N ASP A 87 -4.40 -4.53 3.02
CA ASP A 87 -4.25 -5.52 1.95
C ASP A 87 -5.07 -5.12 0.72
N ILE A 88 -6.32 -4.67 0.91
CA ILE A 88 -7.17 -4.18 -0.20
C ILE A 88 -6.51 -3.01 -0.93
N LEU A 89 -5.96 -2.05 -0.20
CA LEU A 89 -5.26 -0.88 -0.77
C LEU A 89 -4.01 -1.31 -1.54
N GLU A 90 -3.18 -2.17 -0.95
CA GLU A 90 -1.94 -2.63 -1.59
C GLU A 90 -2.24 -3.50 -2.83
N GLU A 91 -3.21 -4.42 -2.75
CA GLU A 91 -3.63 -5.24 -3.88
C GLU A 91 -4.18 -4.36 -5.02
N ARG A 92 -4.98 -3.35 -4.70
CA ARG A 92 -5.48 -2.40 -5.70
C ARG A 92 -4.33 -1.62 -6.35
N ARG A 93 -3.39 -1.11 -5.56
CA ARG A 93 -2.20 -0.42 -6.06
C ARG A 93 -1.39 -1.32 -7.00
N TYR A 94 -1.15 -2.56 -6.60
CA TYR A 94 -0.42 -3.55 -7.40
C TYR A 94 -1.10 -3.81 -8.76
N ARG A 95 -2.43 -4.00 -8.76
CA ARG A 95 -3.21 -4.17 -10.00
C ARG A 95 -3.09 -2.97 -10.94
N LEU A 96 -3.21 -1.75 -10.40
CA LEU A 96 -3.09 -0.53 -11.22
C LEU A 96 -1.66 -0.36 -11.78
N CYS A 97 -0.64 -0.70 -11.01
CA CYS A 97 0.76 -0.67 -11.45
C CYS A 97 1.01 -1.67 -12.60
N ASN A 98 0.49 -2.89 -12.47
CA ASN A 98 0.63 -3.92 -13.50
C ASN A 98 -0.13 -3.57 -14.76
N ASN A 99 -1.37 -3.07 -14.67
CA ASN A 99 -2.17 -2.72 -15.85
C ASN A 99 -1.50 -1.65 -16.72
N ARG A 100 -0.85 -0.65 -16.12
CA ARG A 100 -0.08 0.36 -16.87
C ARG A 100 1.17 -0.24 -17.52
N SER A 101 1.89 -1.08 -16.78
CA SER A 101 3.12 -1.74 -17.26
C SER A 101 2.84 -2.75 -18.38
N GLN A 102 1.71 -3.43 -18.32
CA GLN A 102 1.28 -4.44 -19.29
C GLN A 102 0.98 -3.80 -20.66
N GLY A 103 0.37 -2.62 -20.67
CA GLY A 103 0.08 -1.89 -21.92
C GLY A 103 1.32 -1.59 -22.76
N ASP A 104 2.43 -1.23 -22.12
CA ASP A 104 3.67 -0.87 -22.83
C ASP A 104 4.50 -2.11 -23.21
N PHE A 105 4.49 -3.16 -22.40
CA PHE A 105 5.23 -4.40 -22.70
C PHE A 105 4.71 -5.09 -23.96
N PHE A 106 3.39 -5.28 -24.09
CA PHE A 106 2.81 -5.96 -25.25
C PHE A 106 2.84 -5.12 -26.52
N ARG A 107 2.78 -3.79 -26.40
CA ARG A 107 2.89 -2.88 -27.55
C ARG A 107 4.28 -2.96 -28.18
N ASN A 108 5.33 -3.09 -27.36
CA ASN A 108 6.69 -3.26 -27.86
C ASN A 108 6.94 -4.65 -28.49
N ILE A 109 6.21 -5.69 -28.07
CA ILE A 109 6.26 -7.03 -28.68
C ILE A 109 5.58 -7.06 -30.06
N GLN A 110 4.48 -6.33 -30.24
CA GLN A 110 3.73 -6.34 -31.51
C GLN A 110 4.44 -5.57 -32.63
N VAL A 111 5.36 -4.65 -32.31
CA VAL A 111 6.12 -3.84 -33.28
C VAL A 111 7.46 -4.49 -33.66
N LEU A 112 7.83 -5.61 -33.02
CA LEU A 112 9.03 -6.36 -33.36
C LEU A 112 8.86 -7.04 -34.73
N GLU A 113 9.45 -6.45 -35.78
CA GLU A 113 9.54 -7.05 -37.11
C GLU A 113 10.33 -8.37 -37.13
N LYS A 114 11.06 -8.67 -36.05
CA LYS A 114 11.88 -9.88 -35.91
C LYS A 114 11.50 -10.63 -34.63
N PRO A 115 11.30 -11.95 -34.70
CA PRO A 115 10.98 -12.76 -33.53
C PRO A 115 12.11 -12.68 -32.49
N LEU A 116 11.73 -12.64 -31.22
CA LEU A 116 12.67 -12.62 -30.09
C LEU A 116 13.56 -13.87 -30.12
N GLN A 117 14.87 -13.67 -30.27
CA GLN A 117 15.85 -14.75 -30.15
C GLN A 117 16.26 -14.89 -28.68
N ILE A 118 15.75 -15.91 -28.01
CA ILE A 118 16.13 -16.24 -26.64
C ILE A 118 17.27 -17.27 -26.70
N SER A 119 18.43 -16.91 -26.16
CA SER A 119 19.53 -17.87 -25.96
C SER A 119 19.37 -18.51 -24.58
N VAL A 120 18.84 -19.74 -24.56
CA VAL A 120 18.72 -20.53 -23.33
C VAL A 120 20.04 -21.27 -23.13
N ARG A 121 20.74 -21.00 -22.03
CA ARG A 121 21.84 -21.86 -21.56
C ARG A 121 21.25 -22.94 -20.65
N LYS A 122 21.58 -24.19 -20.93
CA LYS A 122 21.25 -25.31 -20.04
C LYS A 122 22.17 -25.24 -18.83
N GLU A 123 21.62 -24.99 -17.66
CA GLU A 123 22.33 -25.13 -16.39
C GLU A 123 22.29 -26.62 -15.99
N GLU A 124 23.46 -27.21 -15.73
CA GLU A 124 23.58 -28.63 -15.39
C GLU A 124 23.48 -28.91 -13.88
N SER A 125 23.25 -27.90 -13.04
CA SER A 125 23.14 -28.09 -11.60
C SER A 125 22.32 -27.00 -10.93
N PHE A 126 21.29 -27.42 -10.18
CA PHE A 126 20.53 -26.59 -9.26
C PHE A 126 21.11 -26.81 -7.85
N GLU A 127 22.02 -25.95 -7.39
CA GLU A 127 22.50 -26.02 -6.01
C GLU A 127 21.43 -25.43 -5.08
N LEU A 128 20.71 -26.32 -4.39
CA LEU A 128 19.84 -26.00 -3.26
C LEU A 128 20.72 -25.57 -2.07
N LEU A 129 21.03 -24.27 -1.98
CA LEU A 129 21.55 -23.68 -0.74
C LEU A 129 20.42 -23.48 0.26
N CYS A 130 19.97 -24.57 0.88
CA CYS A 130 19.27 -24.50 2.15
C CYS A 130 20.30 -24.33 3.26
N VAL A 131 20.67 -23.09 3.56
CA VAL A 131 21.39 -22.78 4.81
C VAL A 131 20.34 -22.77 5.93
N TYR A 132 20.15 -23.92 6.57
CA TYR A 132 19.54 -23.98 7.90
C TYR A 132 20.64 -24.06 8.95
N ASP A 133 20.88 -22.92 9.58
CA ASP A 133 21.70 -22.75 10.77
C ASP A 133 20.92 -23.32 11.97
N PHE A 134 21.27 -24.52 12.42
CA PHE A 134 20.68 -25.14 13.62
C PHE A 134 21.58 -24.87 14.81
N ARG A 135 21.09 -23.99 15.70
CA ARG A 135 21.63 -23.70 17.03
C ARG A 135 22.02 -24.98 17.77
N ASP A 136 23.23 -24.98 18.31
CA ASP A 136 23.71 -25.87 19.37
C ASP A 136 23.05 -25.48 20.70
N PRO A 137 22.34 -26.39 21.41
CA PRO A 137 21.87 -26.14 22.76
C PRO A 137 22.36 -27.25 23.70
N THR A 138 23.66 -27.28 24.01
CA THR A 138 24.15 -28.02 25.19
C THR A 138 25.12 -27.18 26.03
N LEU A 139 24.63 -26.02 26.49
CA LEU A 139 25.15 -25.31 27.66
C LEU A 139 23.98 -24.72 28.45
N ALA A 140 23.40 -25.50 29.36
CA ALA A 140 22.74 -25.01 30.58
C ALA A 140 22.32 -26.19 31.49
N PHE A 141 22.88 -26.16 32.71
CA PHE A 141 22.62 -26.96 33.92
C PHE A 141 23.19 -28.37 34.01
#